data_AF-L0AZC4-F1
#
_entry.id   AF-L0AZC4-F1
#
_cell.length_a   1.000
_cell.length_b   1.000
_cell.length_c   1.000
_cell.angle_alpha   90.00
_cell.angle_beta   90.00
_cell.angle_gamma   90.00
#
_symmetry.space_group_name_H-M   'P 1'
#
loop_
_entity.id
_entity.type
_entity.pdbx_description
1 polymer ?
#
loop_
_entity_poly.entity_id
_entity_poly.type
_entity_poly.pdbx_seq_one_letter_code
_entity_poly.pdbx_strand_id
1 'polypeptide(L)'
;MLLKSEGFWEKEKSSCLFNRSGLDSEGGLYMMYRRARDILWLSKLSLKDTPKDAGADPLDLLAQAFENLEIEALPRGPHEVPPETLRIFELDAERTFKDEENKATLRNTLSLIYSYIGDYHQGEGFVIAFLLIYLMPSELVTVIKALNTNFLRGYFSSAPKNYVRDARVLMRFLRDKNPELHSHLEPLIVPEAFVSKWFIGLNIHVLIFPCVIDYIRYILKKGDVYLFQYGIAFFTTFQKELMKTRDISYILQVLRLEDFEGEKCTDACFEIIKNSLHVDLDVEALEKYRSEVEKEMEEEEQRKKANEALLDYDDDEIVFSDEE
;
A
#
# COMPACT_ATOMS: atom_id res chain seq x y z
N MET A 1 8.69 -0.06 19.75
CA MET A 1 8.87 0.79 18.56
C MET A 1 10.35 1.06 18.37
N LEU A 2 10.84 1.09 17.13
CA LEU A 2 12.28 1.11 16.85
C LEU A 2 12.92 2.48 17.11
N LEU A 3 12.17 3.58 17.08
CA LEU A 3 12.70 4.93 17.31
C LEU A 3 13.43 5.09 18.65
N LYS A 4 13.04 4.30 19.67
CA LYS A 4 13.67 4.34 21.01
C LYS A 4 14.83 3.34 21.15
N SER A 5 15.13 2.54 20.14
CA SER A 5 16.24 1.59 20.19
C SER A 5 17.58 2.34 20.08
N GLU A 6 18.57 1.86 20.82
CA GLU A 6 19.87 2.51 20.88
C GLU A 6 20.54 2.51 19.50
N GLY A 7 20.94 3.71 19.04
CA GLY A 7 21.62 3.89 17.77
C GLY A 7 20.79 3.54 16.54
N PHE A 8 19.45 3.53 16.63
CA PHE A 8 18.56 3.17 15.52
C PHE A 8 18.92 3.89 14.21
N TRP A 9 19.05 5.22 14.27
CA TRP A 9 19.36 6.04 13.10
C TRP A 9 20.69 5.66 12.48
N GLU A 10 21.75 5.49 13.29
CA GLU A 10 23.07 5.14 12.77
C GLU A 10 23.11 3.75 12.13
N LYS A 11 22.36 2.80 12.69
CA LYS A 11 22.19 1.45 12.15
C LYS A 11 21.43 1.44 10.82
N GLU A 12 20.40 2.27 10.68
CA GLU A 12 19.43 2.16 9.59
C GLU A 12 19.40 3.29 8.56
N LYS A 13 20.05 4.45 8.79
CA LYS A 13 19.99 5.60 7.87
C LYS A 13 20.42 5.30 6.42
N SER A 14 21.13 4.20 6.21
CA SER A 14 21.59 3.73 4.91
C SER A 14 20.88 2.47 4.41
N SER A 15 19.86 1.98 5.11
CA SER A 15 19.04 0.85 4.67
C SER A 15 18.04 1.26 3.60
N CYS A 16 17.50 0.28 2.88
CA CYS A 16 16.62 0.53 1.75
C CYS A 16 15.35 1.29 2.15
N LEU A 17 14.87 1.12 3.40
CA LEU A 17 13.74 1.88 3.92
C LEU A 17 13.98 3.40 3.84
N PHE A 18 15.22 3.84 4.07
CA PHE A 18 15.58 5.26 4.19
C PHE A 18 15.99 5.92 2.88
N ASN A 19 16.15 5.16 1.79
CA ASN A 19 16.59 5.66 0.48
C ASN A 19 15.81 6.89 -0.01
N ARG A 20 14.53 7.01 0.38
CA ARG A 20 13.66 8.12 0.00
C ARG A 20 13.01 8.80 1.20
N SER A 21 13.60 8.69 2.38
CA SER A 21 12.99 9.21 3.61
C SER A 21 12.78 10.72 3.60
N GLY A 22 13.62 11.46 2.87
CA GLY A 22 13.68 12.93 2.95
C GLY A 22 14.21 13.44 4.28
N LEU A 23 14.93 12.58 5.03
CA LEU A 23 15.52 12.91 6.33
C LEU A 23 17.04 12.88 6.23
N ASP A 24 17.68 13.77 6.98
CA ASP A 24 19.14 13.90 7.07
C ASP A 24 19.67 13.57 8.48
N SER A 25 18.78 13.41 9.46
CA SER A 25 19.13 13.30 10.87
C SER A 25 18.10 12.53 11.68
N GLU A 26 18.56 11.96 12.79
CA GLU A 26 17.70 11.34 13.80
C GLU A 26 16.64 12.32 14.34
N GLY A 27 17.00 13.60 14.49
CA GLY A 27 16.05 14.64 14.90
C GLY A 27 14.82 14.73 14.00
N GLY A 28 14.99 14.52 12.69
CA GLY A 28 13.90 14.47 11.73
C GLY A 28 12.89 13.35 12.00
N LEU A 29 13.35 12.18 12.47
CA LEU A 29 12.46 11.10 12.91
C LEU A 29 11.62 11.53 14.12
N TYR A 30 12.26 12.11 15.14
CA TYR A 30 11.57 12.56 16.34
C TYR A 30 10.53 13.66 16.05
N MET A 31 10.82 14.58 15.12
CA MET A 31 9.87 15.62 14.72
C MET A 31 8.57 15.06 14.12
N MET A 32 8.65 13.89 13.47
CA MET A 32 7.48 13.24 12.89
C MET A 32 6.68 12.40 13.89
N TYR A 33 7.26 12.06 15.04
CA TYR A 33 6.68 11.13 16.00
C TYR A 33 5.21 11.46 16.32
N ARG A 34 4.91 12.72 16.67
CA ARG A 34 3.54 13.14 17.00
C ARG A 34 2.56 12.88 15.85
N ARG A 35 2.95 13.20 14.62
CA ARG A 35 2.08 13.00 13.43
C ARG A 35 1.92 11.52 13.11
N ALA A 36 2.95 10.70 13.30
CA ALA A 36 2.86 9.25 13.15
C ALA A 36 1.92 8.64 14.21
N ARG A 37 1.93 9.15 15.45
CA ARG A 37 0.98 8.72 16.51
C ARG A 37 -0.47 9.05 16.17
N ASP A 38 -0.74 10.12 15.42
CA ASP A 38 -2.10 10.43 14.94
C ASP A 38 -2.68 9.32 14.05
N ILE A 39 -1.86 8.56 13.31
CA ILE A 39 -2.30 7.41 12.49
C ILE A 39 -2.96 6.37 13.39
N LEU A 40 -2.33 6.04 14.51
CA LEU A 40 -2.90 5.11 15.50
C LEU A 40 -4.20 5.65 16.07
N TRP A 41 -4.24 6.94 16.42
CA TRP A 41 -5.44 7.56 16.98
C TRP A 41 -6.63 7.50 16.01
N LEU A 42 -6.42 7.86 14.74
CA LEU A 42 -7.45 7.79 13.69
C LEU A 42 -7.92 6.34 13.44
N SER A 43 -6.98 5.40 13.44
CA SER A 43 -7.30 3.97 13.27
C SER A 43 -8.20 3.44 14.40
N LYS A 44 -7.88 3.82 15.66
CA LYS A 44 -8.70 3.47 16.82
C LYS A 44 -10.10 4.07 16.75
N LEU A 45 -10.22 5.31 16.26
CA LEU A 45 -11.51 5.98 16.11
C LEU A 45 -12.40 5.21 15.13
N SER A 46 -11.88 4.87 13.95
CA SER A 46 -12.62 4.14 12.92
C SER A 46 -13.12 2.76 13.39
N LEU A 47 -12.32 2.05 14.18
CA LEU A 47 -12.71 0.73 14.70
C LEU A 47 -13.79 0.81 15.78
N LYS A 48 -13.86 1.90 16.56
CA LYS A 48 -14.92 2.10 17.57
C LYS A 48 -16.30 2.27 16.94
N ASP A 49 -16.35 2.83 15.73
CA ASP A 49 -17.59 3.10 15.00
C ASP A 49 -18.09 1.89 14.18
N THR A 50 -17.35 0.76 14.21
CA THR A 50 -17.73 -0.46 13.48
C THR A 50 -18.78 -1.24 14.30
N PRO A 51 -19.91 -1.69 13.72
CA PRO A 51 -20.92 -2.47 14.45
C PRO A 51 -20.28 -3.71 15.08
N LYS A 52 -20.52 -3.92 16.38
CA LYS A 52 -20.06 -5.12 17.09
C LYS A 52 -20.92 -6.30 16.66
N ASP A 53 -20.39 -7.16 15.79
CA ASP A 53 -20.99 -8.47 15.56
C ASP A 53 -20.99 -9.26 16.88
N ALA A 54 -22.01 -10.11 17.08
CA ALA A 54 -22.37 -10.76 18.34
C ALA A 54 -21.39 -11.88 18.82
N GLY A 55 -20.11 -11.78 18.48
CA GLY A 55 -19.03 -12.58 19.04
C GLY A 55 -17.91 -11.64 19.50
N ALA A 56 -17.31 -11.89 20.66
CA ALA A 56 -16.20 -11.07 21.15
C ALA A 56 -15.05 -11.11 20.12
N ASP A 57 -14.89 -10.02 19.37
CA ASP A 57 -13.75 -9.82 18.48
C ASP A 57 -12.47 -9.95 19.33
N PRO A 58 -11.51 -10.82 18.96
CA PRO A 58 -10.24 -10.96 19.66
C PRO A 58 -9.53 -9.60 19.88
N LEU A 59 -9.78 -8.61 19.02
CA LEU A 59 -9.28 -7.25 19.18
C LEU A 59 -10.06 -6.36 20.14
N ASP A 60 -11.33 -6.62 20.41
CA ASP A 60 -12.07 -5.94 21.49
C ASP A 60 -11.50 -6.37 22.86
N LEU A 61 -11.12 -7.65 22.98
CA LEU A 61 -10.41 -8.18 24.14
C LEU A 61 -9.01 -7.57 24.28
N LEU A 62 -8.27 -7.39 23.17
CA LEU A 62 -7.00 -6.67 23.17
C LEU A 62 -7.14 -5.19 23.51
N ALA A 63 -8.12 -4.49 22.95
CA ALA A 63 -8.36 -3.07 23.23
C ALA A 63 -8.65 -2.84 24.72
N GLN A 64 -9.43 -3.73 25.34
CA GLN A 64 -9.68 -3.74 26.78
C GLN A 64 -8.43 -4.13 27.60
N ALA A 65 -7.60 -5.04 27.09
CA ALA A 65 -6.34 -5.42 27.71
C ALA A 65 -5.29 -4.29 27.62
N PHE A 66 -5.26 -3.53 26.52
CA PHE A 66 -4.38 -2.37 26.31
C PHE A 66 -4.71 -1.17 27.17
N GLU A 67 -5.99 -0.98 27.55
CA GLU A 67 -6.37 0.07 28.50
C GLU A 67 -5.87 -0.22 29.91
N ASN A 68 -5.52 -1.48 30.24
CA ASN A 68 -5.37 -1.90 31.62
C ASN A 68 -3.97 -2.31 32.11
N LEU A 69 -2.95 -2.64 31.30
CA LEU A 69 -1.57 -2.83 31.81
C LEU A 69 -0.53 -3.11 30.70
N GLU A 70 0.75 -2.98 31.06
CA GLU A 70 1.93 -3.43 30.33
C GLU A 70 1.80 -4.91 29.94
N ILE A 71 1.58 -5.22 28.65
CA ILE A 71 1.51 -6.61 28.17
C ILE A 71 2.82 -6.97 27.48
N GLU A 72 3.58 -7.82 28.16
CA GLU A 72 4.92 -8.30 27.79
C GLU A 72 4.94 -9.30 26.62
N ALA A 73 3.79 -9.77 26.15
CA ALA A 73 3.66 -10.47 24.87
C ALA A 73 2.18 -10.49 24.46
N LEU A 74 1.86 -10.00 23.27
CA LEU A 74 0.50 -10.11 22.76
C LEU A 74 0.16 -11.59 22.56
N PRO A 75 -1.05 -12.04 22.92
CA PRO A 75 -1.52 -13.33 22.44
C PRO A 75 -1.43 -13.35 20.91
N ARG A 76 -1.14 -14.51 20.31
CA ARG A 76 -1.25 -14.64 18.85
C ARG A 76 -2.73 -14.63 18.47
N GLY A 77 -3.05 -14.05 17.31
CA GLY A 77 -4.39 -14.12 16.75
C GLY A 77 -4.75 -15.54 16.27
N PRO A 78 -5.95 -15.73 15.70
CA PRO A 78 -6.47 -17.05 15.37
C PRO A 78 -5.79 -17.72 14.18
N HIS A 79 -5.00 -16.99 13.39
CA HIS A 79 -4.36 -17.52 12.19
C HIS A 79 -2.93 -18.02 12.48
N GLU A 80 -2.64 -19.24 12.06
CA GLU A 80 -1.27 -19.76 12.02
C GLU A 80 -0.56 -19.22 10.78
N VAL A 81 0.71 -18.81 10.93
CA VAL A 81 1.49 -18.27 9.81
C VAL A 81 2.07 -19.43 8.99
N PRO A 82 1.71 -19.57 7.70
CA PRO A 82 2.25 -20.64 6.86
C PRO A 82 3.77 -20.52 6.66
N PRO A 83 4.49 -21.64 6.47
CA PRO A 83 5.94 -21.63 6.23
C PRO A 83 6.38 -20.79 5.03
N GLU A 84 5.59 -20.77 3.95
CA GLU A 84 5.84 -19.94 2.77
C GLU A 84 5.74 -18.44 3.09
N THR A 85 4.76 -18.04 3.90
CA THR A 85 4.58 -16.67 4.35
C THR A 85 5.72 -16.24 5.27
N LEU A 86 6.20 -17.12 6.15
CA LEU A 86 7.39 -16.85 6.98
C LEU A 86 8.64 -16.58 6.13
N ARG A 87 8.83 -17.30 5.01
CA ARG A 87 9.94 -17.04 4.08
C ARG A 87 9.81 -15.68 3.42
N ILE A 88 8.59 -15.25 3.09
CA ILE A 88 8.34 -13.90 2.55
C ILE A 88 8.71 -12.85 3.59
N PHE A 89 8.34 -13.05 4.87
CA PHE A 89 8.68 -12.12 5.95
C PHE A 89 10.19 -12.01 6.18
N GLU A 90 10.93 -13.12 6.02
CA GLU A 90 12.39 -13.13 6.07
C GLU A 90 12.98 -12.24 4.97
N LEU A 91 12.62 -12.50 3.72
CA LEU A 91 13.09 -11.73 2.56
C LEU A 91 12.72 -10.25 2.66
N ASP A 92 11.52 -9.96 3.17
CA ASP A 92 11.05 -8.60 3.38
C ASP A 92 11.85 -7.89 4.48
N ALA A 93 12.23 -8.58 5.55
CA ALA A 93 13.10 -8.01 6.56
C ALA A 93 14.51 -7.74 6.04
N GLU A 94 15.11 -8.72 5.35
CA GLU A 94 16.45 -8.63 4.77
C GLU A 94 16.61 -7.45 3.81
N ARG A 95 15.60 -7.19 2.97
CA ARG A 95 15.63 -6.09 2.01
C ARG A 95 15.27 -4.73 2.61
N THR A 96 14.66 -4.68 3.79
CA THR A 96 14.16 -3.42 4.37
C THR A 96 15.12 -2.81 5.39
N PHE A 97 15.63 -3.61 6.33
CA PHE A 97 16.53 -3.16 7.39
C PHE A 97 17.94 -3.74 7.23
N LYS A 98 18.95 -3.06 7.78
CA LYS A 98 20.34 -3.52 7.78
C LYS A 98 20.69 -4.30 9.03
N ASP A 99 20.28 -3.82 10.20
CA ASP A 99 20.61 -4.41 11.49
C ASP A 99 19.79 -5.68 11.76
N GLU A 100 20.45 -6.73 12.26
CA GLU A 100 19.84 -8.04 12.48
C GLU A 100 18.74 -8.04 13.55
N GLU A 101 18.85 -7.19 14.57
CA GLU A 101 17.82 -7.05 15.61
C GLU A 101 16.57 -6.37 15.03
N ASN A 102 16.75 -5.35 14.20
CA ASN A 102 15.65 -4.68 13.50
C ASN A 102 14.97 -5.62 12.49
N LYS A 103 15.74 -6.42 11.74
CA LYS A 103 15.19 -7.47 10.87
C LYS A 103 14.35 -8.47 11.66
N ALA A 104 14.89 -9.00 12.76
CA ALA A 104 14.16 -9.92 13.62
C ALA A 104 12.88 -9.29 14.18
N THR A 105 12.95 -8.02 14.60
CA THR A 105 11.78 -7.27 15.10
C THR A 105 10.70 -7.11 14.03
N LEU A 106 11.08 -6.83 12.78
CA LEU A 106 10.15 -6.76 11.65
C LEU A 106 9.51 -8.12 11.36
N ARG A 107 10.29 -9.21 11.27
CA ARG A 107 9.75 -10.57 11.05
C ARG A 107 8.73 -10.97 12.11
N ASN A 108 9.04 -10.71 13.38
CA ASN A 108 8.14 -10.97 14.49
C ASN A 108 6.87 -10.12 14.41
N THR A 109 7.00 -8.87 14.01
CA THR A 109 5.87 -7.94 13.83
C THR A 109 4.96 -8.37 12.67
N LEU A 110 5.53 -8.75 11.53
CA LEU A 110 4.77 -9.28 10.38
C LEU A 110 4.01 -10.55 10.76
N SER A 111 4.68 -11.47 11.46
CA SER A 111 4.06 -12.72 11.96
C SER A 111 2.90 -12.44 12.91
N LEU A 112 3.08 -11.47 13.82
CA LEU A 112 2.03 -11.04 14.73
C LEU A 112 0.85 -10.45 13.98
N ILE A 113 1.07 -9.52 13.05
CA ILE A 113 0.01 -8.90 12.25
C ILE A 113 -0.76 -9.99 11.46
N TYR A 114 -0.04 -10.87 10.77
CA TYR A 114 -0.65 -11.96 10.03
C TYR A 114 -1.52 -12.84 10.93
N SER A 115 -1.07 -13.14 12.17
CA SER A 115 -1.86 -13.97 13.08
C SER A 115 -3.25 -13.39 13.38
N TYR A 116 -3.44 -12.07 13.25
CA TYR A 116 -4.73 -11.39 13.43
C TYR A 116 -5.51 -11.15 12.14
N ILE A 117 -4.82 -10.95 11.02
CA ILE A 117 -5.44 -10.57 9.74
C ILE A 117 -5.69 -11.79 8.83
N GLY A 118 -4.78 -12.77 8.85
CA GLY A 118 -4.87 -13.99 8.03
C GLY A 118 -4.50 -13.82 6.56
N ASP A 119 -4.06 -12.63 6.14
CA ASP A 119 -3.66 -12.32 4.77
C ASP A 119 -2.48 -11.34 4.78
N TYR A 120 -1.72 -11.31 3.69
CA TYR A 120 -0.56 -10.44 3.53
C TYR A 120 -0.25 -10.20 2.06
N HIS A 121 0.01 -8.95 1.71
CA HIS A 121 0.57 -8.59 0.43
C HIS A 121 1.99 -8.05 0.61
N GLN A 122 2.92 -8.51 -0.22
CA GLN A 122 4.35 -8.17 -0.12
C GLN A 122 4.66 -6.66 -0.21
N GLY A 123 3.73 -5.88 -0.76
CA GLY A 123 3.79 -4.41 -0.76
C GLY A 123 3.63 -3.76 0.62
N GLU A 124 3.12 -4.48 1.63
CA GLU A 124 2.92 -3.96 3.00
C GLU A 124 4.20 -3.96 3.84
N GLY A 125 5.19 -4.81 3.52
CA GLY A 125 6.37 -5.01 4.37
C GLY A 125 7.10 -3.71 4.72
N PHE A 126 7.33 -2.86 3.72
CA PHE A 126 7.95 -1.54 3.93
C PHE A 126 7.04 -0.55 4.67
N VAL A 127 5.72 -0.62 4.47
CA VAL A 127 4.75 0.20 5.21
C VAL A 127 4.78 -0.16 6.69
N ILE A 128 4.76 -1.45 7.01
CA ILE A 128 4.81 -1.97 8.37
C ILE A 128 6.14 -1.59 9.02
N ALA A 129 7.26 -1.78 8.32
CA ALA A 129 8.58 -1.38 8.80
C ALA A 129 8.68 0.13 9.09
N PHE A 130 8.14 0.96 8.19
CA PHE A 130 8.07 2.40 8.37
C PHE A 130 7.28 2.79 9.64
N LEU A 131 6.09 2.22 9.81
CA LEU A 131 5.25 2.53 10.96
C LEU A 131 5.83 1.95 12.27
N LEU A 132 6.56 0.83 12.20
CA LEU A 132 7.25 0.19 13.34
C LEU A 132 8.35 1.06 13.96
N ILE A 133 8.84 2.06 13.22
CA ILE A 133 9.68 3.11 13.78
C ILE A 133 8.93 3.82 14.92
N TYR A 134 7.66 4.19 14.72
CA TYR A 134 6.90 5.06 15.62
C TYR A 134 5.87 4.35 16.49
N LEU A 135 5.52 3.11 16.14
CA LEU A 135 4.47 2.34 16.78
C LEU A 135 5.01 1.03 17.35
N MET A 136 4.36 0.54 18.41
CA MET A 136 4.64 -0.80 18.93
C MET A 136 4.01 -1.85 18.00
N PRO A 137 4.56 -3.09 17.94
CA PRO A 137 3.96 -4.17 17.15
C PRO A 137 2.46 -4.35 17.44
N SER A 138 2.08 -4.18 18.70
CA SER A 138 0.71 -4.24 19.19
C SER A 138 -0.22 -3.20 18.57
N GLU A 139 0.28 -1.98 18.41
CA GLU A 139 -0.44 -0.84 17.85
C GLU A 139 -0.53 -0.95 16.33
N LEU A 140 0.48 -1.55 15.69
CA LEU A 140 0.46 -1.83 14.26
C LEU A 140 -0.66 -2.79 13.88
N VAL A 141 -0.93 -3.81 14.70
CA VAL A 141 -2.10 -4.68 14.46
C VAL A 141 -3.37 -3.85 14.36
N THR A 142 -3.56 -2.84 15.21
CA THR A 142 -4.72 -1.94 15.16
C THR A 142 -4.76 -1.12 13.87
N VAL A 143 -3.63 -0.54 13.46
CA VAL A 143 -3.54 0.28 12.24
C VAL A 143 -3.80 -0.55 10.99
N ILE A 144 -3.11 -1.68 10.86
CA ILE A 144 -3.25 -2.56 9.68
C ILE A 144 -4.64 -3.18 9.62
N LYS A 145 -5.26 -3.54 10.75
CA LYS A 145 -6.66 -3.96 10.79
C LYS A 145 -7.57 -2.86 10.26
N ALA A 146 -7.49 -1.64 10.79
CA ALA A 146 -8.35 -0.54 10.34
C ALA A 146 -8.23 -0.33 8.83
N LEU A 147 -6.99 -0.32 8.30
CA LEU A 147 -6.75 -0.22 6.86
C LEU A 147 -7.40 -1.39 6.09
N ASN A 148 -7.22 -2.64 6.54
CA ASN A 148 -7.76 -3.82 5.85
C ASN A 148 -9.29 -3.96 5.94
N THR A 149 -9.91 -3.49 7.02
CA THR A 149 -11.35 -3.69 7.23
C THR A 149 -12.19 -2.50 6.77
N ASN A 150 -11.73 -1.28 7.05
CA ASN A 150 -12.58 -0.08 6.94
C ASN A 150 -12.21 0.84 5.78
N PHE A 151 -10.96 0.80 5.30
CA PHE A 151 -10.47 1.78 4.32
C PHE A 151 -10.04 1.17 2.99
N LEU A 152 -9.31 0.06 2.99
CA LEU A 152 -8.63 -0.52 1.83
C LEU A 152 -8.94 -2.02 1.73
N ARG A 153 -10.21 -2.38 1.91
CA ARG A 153 -10.65 -3.77 1.92
C ARG A 153 -10.26 -4.48 0.63
N GLY A 154 -9.55 -5.60 0.75
CA GLY A 154 -9.10 -6.42 -0.39
C GLY A 154 -7.91 -5.86 -1.17
N TYR A 155 -7.27 -4.78 -0.72
CA TYR A 155 -6.06 -4.25 -1.36
C TYR A 155 -4.79 -5.03 -0.98
N PHE A 156 -4.77 -5.57 0.24
CA PHE A 156 -3.62 -6.25 0.80
C PHE A 156 -3.75 -7.78 0.79
N SER A 157 -4.67 -8.29 -0.01
CA SER A 157 -4.79 -9.72 -0.20
C SER A 157 -3.73 -10.27 -1.13
N SER A 158 -3.42 -11.56 -1.01
CA SER A 158 -2.57 -12.30 -1.97
C SER A 158 -2.98 -12.15 -3.45
N ALA A 159 -4.26 -11.92 -3.74
CA ALA A 159 -4.79 -11.62 -5.07
C ALA A 159 -5.61 -10.30 -5.06
N PRO A 160 -4.96 -9.12 -5.14
CA PRO A 160 -5.58 -7.83 -4.80
C PRO A 160 -6.48 -7.28 -5.92
N LYS A 161 -7.60 -7.95 -6.19
CA LYS A 161 -8.57 -7.59 -7.26
C LYS A 161 -9.07 -6.15 -7.14
N ASN A 162 -9.35 -5.69 -5.92
CA ASN A 162 -9.87 -4.34 -5.68
C ASN A 162 -8.85 -3.25 -6.04
N TYR A 163 -7.57 -3.49 -5.82
CA TYR A 163 -6.52 -2.57 -6.25
C TYR A 163 -6.41 -2.54 -7.78
N VAL A 164 -6.47 -3.70 -8.46
CA VAL A 164 -6.42 -3.77 -9.93
C VAL A 164 -7.59 -3.00 -10.55
N ARG A 165 -8.80 -3.21 -10.01
CA ARG A 165 -9.99 -2.42 -10.36
C ARG A 165 -9.73 -0.93 -10.18
N ASP A 166 -9.26 -0.53 -9.00
CA ASP A 166 -9.12 0.90 -8.68
C ASP A 166 -7.95 1.58 -9.41
N ALA A 167 -6.96 0.81 -9.89
CA ALA A 167 -5.96 1.31 -10.82
C ALA A 167 -6.57 1.73 -12.17
N ARG A 168 -7.55 0.96 -12.68
CA ARG A 168 -8.29 1.31 -13.90
C ARG A 168 -9.30 2.42 -13.66
N VAL A 169 -9.98 2.43 -12.51
CA VAL A 169 -10.90 3.53 -12.11
C VAL A 169 -10.16 4.87 -12.01
N LEU A 170 -8.92 4.88 -11.52
CA LEU A 170 -8.09 6.08 -11.52
C LEU A 170 -7.92 6.65 -12.94
N MET A 171 -7.75 5.79 -13.95
CA MET A 171 -7.67 6.24 -15.35
C MET A 171 -9.00 6.79 -15.86
N ARG A 172 -10.16 6.25 -15.41
CA ARG A 172 -11.48 6.84 -15.71
C ARG A 172 -11.62 8.26 -15.15
N PHE A 173 -11.18 8.48 -13.91
CA PHE A 173 -11.14 9.84 -13.35
C PHE A 173 -10.17 10.76 -14.10
N LEU A 174 -9.01 10.25 -14.52
CA LEU A 174 -8.06 11.03 -15.31
C LEU A 174 -8.66 11.45 -16.65
N ARG A 175 -9.37 10.55 -17.33
CA ARG A 175 -10.09 10.84 -18.58
C ARG A 175 -11.06 12.00 -18.42
N ASP A 176 -11.82 12.02 -17.34
CA ASP A 176 -12.85 13.04 -17.13
C ASP A 176 -12.24 14.39 -16.71
N LYS A 177 -11.21 14.37 -15.85
CA LYS A 177 -10.57 15.59 -15.33
C LYS A 177 -9.54 16.19 -16.29
N ASN A 178 -8.86 15.36 -17.07
CA ASN A 178 -7.81 15.75 -18.00
C ASN A 178 -7.75 14.80 -19.21
N PRO A 179 -8.70 14.93 -20.16
CA PRO A 179 -8.83 14.03 -21.30
C PRO A 179 -7.61 14.05 -22.22
N GLU A 180 -6.89 15.17 -22.30
CA GLU A 180 -5.67 15.30 -23.09
C GLU A 180 -4.56 14.40 -22.53
N LEU A 181 -4.27 14.51 -21.22
CA LEU A 181 -3.25 13.68 -20.58
C LEU A 181 -3.65 12.20 -20.59
N HIS A 182 -4.92 11.89 -20.35
CA HIS A 182 -5.41 10.51 -20.46
C HIS A 182 -5.16 9.92 -21.85
N SER A 183 -5.58 10.61 -22.91
CA SER A 183 -5.43 10.13 -24.30
C SER A 183 -3.97 9.93 -24.69
N HIS A 184 -3.07 10.73 -24.13
CA HIS A 184 -1.63 10.57 -24.32
C HIS A 184 -1.07 9.34 -23.61
N LEU A 185 -1.48 9.11 -22.36
CA LEU A 185 -0.95 8.04 -21.49
C LEU A 185 -1.59 6.67 -21.72
N GLU A 186 -2.89 6.60 -22.02
CA GLU A 186 -3.65 5.34 -22.19
C GLU A 186 -2.95 4.29 -23.08
N PRO A 187 -2.41 4.62 -24.27
CA PRO A 187 -1.73 3.63 -25.10
C PRO A 187 -0.31 3.29 -24.65
N LEU A 188 0.24 3.99 -23.65
CA LEU A 188 1.65 3.88 -23.24
C LEU A 188 1.84 3.14 -21.91
N ILE A 189 0.83 3.17 -21.02
CA ILE A 189 0.97 2.64 -19.66
C ILE A 189 -0.15 1.69 -19.27
N VAL A 190 0.24 0.68 -18.51
CA VAL A 190 -0.67 -0.20 -17.77
C VAL A 190 -0.75 0.36 -16.34
N PRO A 191 -1.91 0.80 -15.84
CA PRO A 191 -2.00 1.54 -14.58
C PRO A 191 -1.46 0.74 -13.38
N GLU A 192 -1.65 -0.58 -13.40
CA GLU A 192 -1.16 -1.50 -12.38
C GLU A 192 0.38 -1.39 -12.20
N ALA A 193 1.13 -1.04 -13.26
CA ALA A 193 2.58 -0.95 -13.24
C ALA A 193 3.14 0.13 -12.28
N PHE A 194 2.37 1.14 -11.89
CA PHE A 194 2.81 2.17 -10.94
C PHE A 194 1.87 2.34 -9.75
N VAL A 195 0.56 2.11 -9.93
CA VAL A 195 -0.44 2.32 -8.87
C VAL A 195 -0.20 1.37 -7.68
N SER A 196 0.44 0.21 -7.87
CA SER A 196 0.80 -0.68 -6.76
C SER A 196 1.69 0.02 -5.73
N LYS A 197 2.65 0.85 -6.16
CA LYS A 197 3.49 1.64 -5.25
C LYS A 197 2.70 2.72 -4.52
N TRP A 198 1.64 3.25 -5.14
CA TRP A 198 0.81 4.30 -4.56
C TRP A 198 -0.20 3.73 -3.55
N PHE A 199 -0.97 2.72 -3.96
CA PHE A 199 -2.15 2.25 -3.24
C PHE A 199 -1.85 1.12 -2.27
N ILE A 200 -1.03 0.15 -2.66
CA ILE A 200 -0.63 -0.96 -1.78
C ILE A 200 0.59 -0.53 -0.97
N GLY A 201 1.62 0.01 -1.63
CA GLY A 201 2.82 0.50 -0.94
C GLY A 201 2.59 1.77 -0.11
N LEU A 202 1.38 2.33 -0.09
CA LEU A 202 1.03 3.59 0.57
C LEU A 202 2.05 4.71 0.32
N ASN A 203 2.56 4.78 -0.91
CA ASN A 203 3.59 5.71 -1.36
C ASN A 203 4.95 5.64 -0.64
N ILE A 204 5.24 4.59 0.14
CA ILE A 204 6.52 4.49 0.88
C ILE A 204 7.76 4.48 -0.03
N HIS A 205 7.61 4.03 -1.28
CA HIS A 205 8.67 4.01 -2.29
C HIS A 205 8.64 5.21 -3.25
N VAL A 206 7.70 6.14 -3.08
CA VAL A 206 7.45 7.25 -4.00
C VAL A 206 7.62 8.59 -3.30
N LEU A 207 7.02 8.77 -2.13
CA LEU A 207 7.04 10.01 -1.37
C LEU A 207 8.05 9.97 -0.23
N ILE A 208 8.48 11.15 0.20
CA ILE A 208 9.25 11.32 1.44
C ILE A 208 8.41 10.98 2.68
N PHE A 209 9.05 10.54 3.77
CA PHE A 209 8.37 10.10 4.99
C PHE A 209 7.38 11.11 5.56
N PRO A 210 7.65 12.43 5.59
CA PRO A 210 6.65 13.40 6.02
C PRO A 210 5.36 13.32 5.20
N CYS A 211 5.47 13.14 3.89
CA CYS A 211 4.33 13.04 2.98
C CYS A 211 3.65 11.67 3.06
N VAL A 212 4.38 10.59 3.31
CA VAL A 212 3.80 9.24 3.56
C VAL A 212 2.91 9.26 4.80
N ILE A 213 3.33 9.90 5.89
CA ILE A 213 2.51 10.06 7.10
C ILE A 213 1.21 10.79 6.77
N ASP A 214 1.30 11.89 6.04
CA ASP A 214 0.13 12.68 5.69
C ASP A 214 -0.79 11.92 4.73
N TYR A 215 -0.23 11.19 3.76
CA TYR A 215 -0.97 10.30 2.87
C TYR A 215 -1.82 9.27 3.65
N ILE A 216 -1.20 8.52 4.57
CA ILE A 216 -1.90 7.54 5.41
C ILE A 216 -2.95 8.22 6.30
N ARG A 217 -2.62 9.36 6.91
CA ARG A 217 -3.58 10.12 7.75
C ARG A 217 -4.79 10.59 6.95
N TYR A 218 -4.62 10.98 5.69
CA TYR A 218 -5.72 11.42 4.85
C TYR A 218 -6.59 10.26 4.35
N ILE A 219 -6.02 9.07 4.08
CA ILE A 219 -6.81 7.85 3.88
C ILE A 219 -7.71 7.61 5.10
N LEU A 220 -7.13 7.63 6.30
CA LEU A 220 -7.88 7.38 7.55
C LEU A 220 -8.93 8.46 7.88
N LYS A 221 -8.84 9.65 7.27
CA LYS A 221 -9.80 10.76 7.48
C LYS A 221 -10.88 10.83 6.40
N LYS A 222 -10.53 10.53 5.16
CA LYS A 222 -11.40 10.74 3.99
C LYS A 222 -11.92 9.45 3.38
N GLY A 223 -11.33 8.30 3.71
CA GLY A 223 -11.63 7.04 3.02
C GLY A 223 -10.71 6.75 1.84
N ASP A 224 -11.05 5.70 1.12
CA ASP A 224 -10.41 5.27 -0.13
C ASP A 224 -10.52 6.30 -1.27
N VAL A 225 -11.52 7.19 -1.25
CA VAL A 225 -11.63 8.31 -2.21
C VAL A 225 -10.35 9.14 -2.28
N TYR A 226 -9.60 9.23 -1.17
CA TYR A 226 -8.34 9.98 -1.12
C TYR A 226 -7.25 9.40 -2.04
N LEU A 227 -7.27 8.09 -2.32
CA LEU A 227 -6.35 7.45 -3.27
C LEU A 227 -6.44 8.11 -4.65
N PHE A 228 -7.66 8.38 -5.09
CA PHE A 228 -7.96 9.00 -6.38
C PHE A 228 -7.68 10.50 -6.35
N GLN A 229 -7.99 11.18 -5.25
CA GLN A 229 -7.64 12.59 -5.06
C GLN A 229 -6.14 12.81 -5.18
N TYR A 230 -5.35 11.93 -4.55
CA TYR A 230 -3.90 11.90 -4.68
C TYR A 230 -3.46 11.64 -6.13
N GLY A 231 -3.99 10.62 -6.78
CA GLY A 231 -3.59 10.27 -8.15
C GLY A 231 -3.84 11.41 -9.15
N ILE A 232 -5.01 12.05 -9.07
CA ILE A 232 -5.34 13.20 -9.93
C ILE A 232 -4.45 14.42 -9.62
N ALA A 233 -4.16 14.68 -8.35
CA ALA A 233 -3.21 15.74 -7.99
C ALA A 233 -1.81 15.44 -8.53
N PHE A 234 -1.34 14.19 -8.43
CA PHE A 234 -0.05 13.77 -8.98
C PHE A 234 0.02 14.01 -10.49
N PHE A 235 -0.98 13.53 -11.24
CA PHE A 235 -1.05 13.74 -12.69
C PHE A 235 -1.07 15.22 -13.06
N THR A 236 -1.79 16.04 -12.29
CA THR A 236 -1.86 17.49 -12.53
C THR A 236 -0.49 18.16 -12.29
N THR A 237 0.19 17.82 -11.19
CA THR A 237 1.52 18.36 -10.87
C THR A 237 2.55 18.00 -11.95
N PHE A 238 2.52 16.77 -12.47
CA PHE A 238 3.49 16.30 -13.47
C PHE A 238 3.00 16.32 -14.91
N GLN A 239 1.83 16.91 -15.20
CA GLN A 239 1.24 16.90 -16.54
C GLN A 239 2.23 17.39 -17.60
N LYS A 240 2.89 18.52 -17.34
CA LYS A 240 3.86 19.09 -18.28
C LYS A 240 5.03 18.14 -18.56
N GLU A 241 5.44 17.34 -17.59
CA GLU A 241 6.56 16.42 -17.75
C GLU A 241 6.11 15.15 -18.50
N LEU A 242 4.96 14.60 -18.12
CA LEU A 242 4.39 13.41 -18.75
C LEU A 242 4.03 13.64 -20.23
N MET A 243 3.59 14.84 -20.59
CA MET A 243 3.23 15.20 -21.97
C MET A 243 4.45 15.40 -22.90
N LYS A 244 5.67 15.59 -22.37
CA LYS A 244 6.87 15.86 -23.20
C LYS A 244 7.39 14.64 -23.94
N THR A 245 7.00 13.44 -23.51
CA THR A 245 7.62 12.19 -23.96
C THR A 245 6.58 11.13 -24.26
N ARG A 246 6.96 10.16 -25.09
CA ARG A 246 6.23 8.91 -25.29
C ARG A 246 7.03 7.69 -24.85
N ASP A 247 8.19 7.92 -24.23
CA ASP A 247 9.04 6.85 -23.67
C ASP A 247 8.37 6.29 -22.40
N ILE A 248 7.96 5.03 -22.48
CA ILE A 248 7.27 4.31 -21.40
C ILE A 248 8.15 4.22 -20.15
N SER A 249 9.45 3.96 -20.32
CA SER A 249 10.38 3.83 -19.19
C SER A 249 10.49 5.14 -18.43
N TYR A 250 10.64 6.25 -19.16
CA TYR A 250 10.70 7.58 -18.56
C TYR A 250 9.37 8.00 -17.91
N ILE A 251 8.24 7.71 -18.54
CA ILE A 251 6.92 7.96 -17.94
C ILE A 251 6.79 7.21 -16.61
N LEU A 252 7.18 5.94 -16.56
CA LEU A 252 7.14 5.15 -15.32
C LEU A 252 8.11 5.68 -14.26
N GLN A 253 9.30 6.15 -14.65
CA GLN A 253 10.22 6.83 -13.73
C GLN A 253 9.59 8.08 -13.12
N VAL A 254 8.90 8.91 -13.92
CA VAL A 254 8.18 10.09 -13.43
C VAL A 254 7.05 9.70 -12.48
N LEU A 255 6.20 8.74 -12.85
CA LEU A 255 5.08 8.26 -12.01
C LEU A 255 5.54 7.63 -10.68
N ARG A 256 6.80 7.20 -10.61
CA ARG A 256 7.41 6.64 -9.40
C ARG A 256 8.37 7.62 -8.73
N LEU A 257 8.50 8.84 -9.26
CA LEU A 257 9.46 9.87 -8.85
C LEU A 257 10.92 9.39 -8.78
N GLU A 258 11.33 8.40 -9.57
CA GLU A 258 12.63 7.72 -9.42
C GLU A 258 13.83 8.67 -9.67
N ASP A 259 13.71 9.63 -10.59
CA ASP A 259 14.79 10.58 -10.93
C ASP A 259 14.67 11.95 -10.23
N PHE A 260 13.77 12.08 -9.26
CA PHE A 260 13.59 13.31 -8.49
C PHE A 260 14.34 13.21 -7.18
N GLU A 261 15.39 14.01 -7.02
CA GLU A 261 16.20 14.08 -5.80
C GLU A 261 16.22 15.49 -5.19
N GLY A 262 16.62 15.56 -3.92
CA GLY A 262 16.83 16.81 -3.19
C GLY A 262 15.58 17.66 -2.98
N GLU A 263 15.76 18.98 -2.99
CA GLU A 263 14.72 19.97 -2.70
C GLU A 263 13.55 19.89 -3.68
N LYS A 264 13.82 19.70 -4.98
CA LYS A 264 12.76 19.58 -6.01
C LYS A 264 11.82 18.41 -5.74
N CYS A 265 12.36 17.26 -5.34
CA CYS A 265 11.55 16.10 -4.97
C CYS A 265 10.72 16.37 -3.72
N THR A 266 11.34 17.02 -2.73
CA THR A 266 10.71 17.40 -1.47
C THR A 266 9.52 18.32 -1.71
N ASP A 267 9.73 19.39 -2.48
CA ASP A 267 8.70 20.37 -2.85
C ASP A 267 7.56 19.71 -3.63
N ALA A 268 7.89 18.88 -4.62
CA ALA A 268 6.88 18.17 -5.40
C ALA A 268 6.04 17.23 -4.51
N CYS A 269 6.67 16.49 -3.59
CA CYS A 269 5.93 15.63 -2.65
C CYS A 269 4.92 16.44 -1.81
N PHE A 270 5.35 17.56 -1.23
CA PHE A 270 4.48 18.43 -0.45
C PHE A 270 3.38 19.08 -1.30
N GLU A 271 3.70 19.49 -2.52
CA GLU A 271 2.74 20.08 -3.46
C GLU A 271 1.64 19.07 -3.83
N ILE A 272 1.99 17.82 -4.16
CA ILE A 272 1.02 16.78 -4.49
C ILE A 272 0.07 16.54 -3.31
N ILE A 273 0.62 16.38 -2.09
CA ILE A 273 -0.18 16.17 -0.89
C ILE A 273 -1.11 17.36 -0.64
N LYS A 274 -0.60 18.59 -0.76
CA LYS A 274 -1.42 19.80 -0.59
C LYS A 274 -2.53 19.87 -1.63
N ASN A 275 -2.20 19.69 -2.91
CA ASN A 275 -3.15 19.79 -4.01
C ASN A 275 -4.20 18.67 -3.98
N SER A 276 -3.85 17.48 -3.51
CA SER A 276 -4.80 16.36 -3.34
C SER A 276 -5.98 16.70 -2.45
N LEU A 277 -5.81 17.60 -1.47
CA LEU A 277 -6.91 18.01 -0.59
C LEU A 277 -7.96 18.87 -1.30
N HIS A 278 -7.60 19.48 -2.43
CA HIS A 278 -8.45 20.35 -3.23
C HIS A 278 -9.05 19.65 -4.46
N VAL A 279 -8.70 18.39 -4.71
CA VAL A 279 -9.30 17.61 -5.79
C VAL A 279 -10.70 17.17 -5.38
N ASP A 280 -11.71 17.71 -6.05
CA ASP A 280 -13.09 17.32 -5.88
C ASP A 280 -13.43 16.09 -6.74
N LEU A 281 -13.91 15.03 -6.09
CA LEU A 281 -14.30 13.78 -6.73
C LEU A 281 -15.70 13.40 -6.29
N ASP A 282 -16.51 13.01 -7.26
CA ASP A 282 -17.86 12.51 -7.05
C ASP A 282 -17.80 11.05 -6.59
N VAL A 283 -18.34 10.78 -5.39
CA VAL A 283 -18.40 9.44 -4.81
C VAL A 283 -19.38 8.55 -5.56
N GLU A 284 -20.46 9.11 -6.13
CA GLU A 284 -21.40 8.35 -6.96
C GLU A 284 -20.71 7.90 -8.26
N ALA A 285 -19.89 8.78 -8.86
CA ALA A 285 -19.07 8.41 -10.01
C ALA A 285 -18.02 7.35 -9.67
N LEU A 286 -17.42 7.40 -8.48
CA LEU A 286 -16.48 6.37 -8.02
C LEU A 286 -17.13 4.99 -8.00
N GLU A 287 -18.28 4.85 -7.34
CA GLU A 287 -18.99 3.57 -7.25
C GLU A 287 -19.50 3.08 -8.61
N LYS A 288 -19.95 4.02 -9.46
CA LYS A 288 -20.29 3.70 -10.85
C LYS A 288 -19.09 3.12 -11.62
N TYR A 289 -17.94 3.79 -11.59
CA TYR A 289 -16.75 3.33 -12.28
C TYR A 289 -16.21 2.01 -11.75
N ARG A 290 -16.32 1.77 -10.43
CA ARG A 290 -15.99 0.48 -9.84
C ARG A 290 -16.85 -0.64 -10.43
N SER A 291 -18.16 -0.45 -10.49
CA SER A 291 -19.09 -1.44 -11.07
C SER A 291 -18.86 -1.67 -12.57
N GLU A 292 -18.54 -0.63 -13.33
CA GLU A 292 -18.22 -0.75 -14.76
C GLU A 292 -16.91 -1.54 -14.97
N VAL A 293 -15.85 -1.17 -14.26
CA VAL A 293 -14.54 -1.85 -14.37
C VAL A 293 -14.60 -3.29 -13.87
N GLU A 294 -15.35 -3.58 -12.81
CA GLU A 294 -15.54 -4.96 -12.32
C GLU A 294 -16.13 -5.86 -13.40
N LYS A 295 -17.17 -5.40 -14.10
CA LYS A 295 -17.78 -6.15 -15.22
C LYS A 295 -16.77 -6.38 -16.35
N GLU A 296 -16.01 -5.34 -16.72
CA GLU A 296 -14.97 -5.44 -17.74
C GLU A 296 -13.91 -6.49 -17.36
N MET A 297 -13.48 -6.50 -16.09
CA MET A 297 -12.51 -7.45 -15.56
C MET A 297 -13.06 -8.89 -15.54
N GLU A 298 -14.32 -9.08 -15.16
CA GLU A 298 -14.98 -10.39 -15.19
C GLU A 298 -15.08 -10.95 -16.62
N GLU A 299 -15.46 -10.11 -17.59
CA GLU A 299 -15.51 -10.47 -19.01
C GLU A 299 -14.11 -10.80 -19.57
N GLU A 300 -13.07 -10.07 -19.15
CA GLU A 300 -11.68 -10.41 -19.47
C GLU A 300 -11.26 -11.76 -18.87
N GLU A 301 -11.61 -12.03 -17.61
CA GLU A 301 -11.28 -13.28 -16.92
C GLU A 301 -11.98 -14.47 -17.59
N GLN A 302 -13.26 -14.32 -17.96
CA GLN A 302 -14.01 -15.35 -18.69
C GLN A 302 -13.44 -15.62 -20.08
N ARG A 303 -13.07 -14.57 -20.83
CA ARG A 303 -12.42 -14.71 -22.14
C ARG A 303 -11.08 -15.43 -22.04
N LYS A 304 -10.26 -15.10 -21.03
CA LYS A 304 -8.99 -15.79 -20.78
C LYS A 304 -9.21 -17.28 -20.49
N LYS A 305 -10.13 -17.63 -19.59
CA LYS A 305 -10.46 -19.02 -19.27
C LYS A 305 -11.00 -19.79 -20.48
N ALA A 306 -11.83 -19.17 -21.31
CA ALA A 306 -12.33 -19.80 -22.54
C ALA A 306 -11.21 -20.07 -23.55
N ASN A 307 -10.28 -19.13 -23.71
CA ASN A 307 -9.12 -19.31 -24.59
C ASN A 307 -8.15 -20.36 -24.06
N GLU A 308 -7.88 -20.39 -22.76
CA GLU A 308 -7.05 -21.41 -22.11
C GLU A 308 -7.67 -22.80 -22.27
N ALA A 309 -8.99 -22.93 -22.05
CA ALA A 309 -9.70 -24.20 -22.25
C ALA A 309 -9.61 -24.68 -23.71
N LEU A 310 -9.68 -23.78 -24.70
CA LEU A 310 -9.52 -24.15 -26.11
C LEU A 310 -8.11 -24.67 -26.45
N LEU A 311 -7.07 -24.17 -25.78
CA LEU A 311 -5.70 -24.62 -25.98
C LEU A 311 -5.41 -25.97 -25.31
N ASP A 312 -6.06 -26.25 -24.18
CA ASP A 312 -5.92 -27.52 -23.44
C ASP A 312 -6.52 -28.73 -24.19
N TYR A 313 -7.44 -28.50 -25.16
CA TYR A 313 -8.00 -29.56 -26.02
C TYR A 313 -7.10 -29.98 -27.19
N ASP A 314 -6.10 -29.18 -27.57
CA ASP A 314 -5.22 -29.48 -28.72
C ASP A 314 -3.96 -30.30 -28.34
N ASP A 315 -3.65 -30.45 -27.04
CA ASP A 315 -2.46 -31.20 -26.57
C ASP A 315 -2.72 -32.72 -26.42
N ASP A 316 -3.98 -33.17 -26.53
CA ASP A 316 -4.38 -34.58 -26.44
C ASP A 316 -4.28 -35.35 -27.78
N GLU A 317 -3.85 -34.71 -28.88
CA GLU A 317 -3.75 -35.31 -30.22
C GLU A 317 -2.31 -35.53 -30.72
N ILE A 318 -1.36 -35.91 -29.85
CA ILE A 318 -0.10 -36.52 -30.31
C ILE A 318 -0.30 -38.03 -30.45
N VAL A 319 -0.87 -38.46 -31.59
CA VAL A 319 -0.82 -39.87 -32.01
C VAL A 319 0.60 -40.15 -32.51
N PHE A 320 1.42 -40.77 -31.66
CA PHE A 320 2.63 -41.44 -32.13
C PHE A 320 2.20 -42.62 -33.00
N SER A 321 2.34 -42.45 -34.32
CA SER A 321 2.30 -43.59 -35.24
C SER A 321 3.58 -44.38 -35.03
N ASP A 322 3.45 -45.50 -34.30
CA ASP A 322 4.45 -46.55 -34.31
C ASP A 322 4.52 -47.09 -35.75
N GLU A 323 5.65 -46.84 -36.43
CA GLU A 323 5.98 -47.51 -37.70
C GLU A 323 6.89 -48.72 -37.42
N GLU A 324 6.45 -49.86 -37.98
CA GLU A 324 7.04 -51.20 -38.01
C GLU A 324 8.43 -51.28 -38.68
#